data_AF-A0A0D0WWA8-F1
#
_entry.id   AF-A0A0D0WWA8-F1
#
_cell.length_a   1.000
_cell.length_b   1.000
_cell.length_c   1.000
_cell.angle_alpha   90.00
_cell.angle_beta   90.00
_cell.angle_gamma   90.00
#
_symmetry.space_group_name_H-M   'P 1'
#
loop_
_entity.id
_entity.type
_entity.pdbx_description
1 polymer ?
#
loop_
_entity_poly.entity_id
_entity_poly.type
_entity_poly.pdbx_seq_one_letter_code
_entity_poly.pdbx_strand_id
1 'polypeptide(L)'
;MTSLSPSGAYRPRRPGRSRLRTALGGLSALVAVAAAALLVLGAVPPTGPADPGGAGAGAGDHSVGAAQGDRADQDGRAERAAPGRSGGWPTSGPGRFAAAAGQSPVQGTGGPVRRYRVLVERDTGQDPDAFAAVVDEALGDPRSWIASGDLRLQRVAGPAAPAGPEAAADAAPSADASDVSAPEADFTVYLATPVTSERMCALGGLRTERYTSCRLPGQVIINLARWMEAVPDYGAPLDVYRAYVVNHEVGHELGELHEACPGPGEPAPVMQQQTYGLDGCVANPWPYLDGKRYAGEPTPGT
;
A
#
# COMPACT_ATOMS: atom_id res chain seq x y z
N MET A 1 -66.19 -14.12 -1.09
CA MET A 1 -66.18 -12.80 -0.43
C MET A 1 -64.76 -12.52 0.03
N THR A 2 -64.09 -11.65 -0.71
CA THR A 2 -62.68 -11.27 -0.60
C THR A 2 -62.52 -10.29 0.57
N SER A 3 -61.58 -10.52 1.48
CA SER A 3 -61.22 -9.55 2.53
C SER A 3 -59.76 -9.13 2.34
N LEU A 4 -59.57 -7.87 1.96
CA LEU A 4 -58.29 -7.20 1.74
C LEU A 4 -57.74 -6.71 3.10
N SER A 5 -56.51 -7.12 3.42
CA SER A 5 -55.72 -6.53 4.51
C SER A 5 -55.15 -5.17 4.09
N PRO A 6 -55.21 -4.12 4.93
CA PRO A 6 -54.59 -2.84 4.60
C PRO A 6 -53.09 -2.82 4.93
N SER A 7 -52.32 -2.34 3.96
CA SER A 7 -50.88 -2.10 4.01
C SER A 7 -50.47 -1.18 5.16
N GLY A 8 -49.42 -1.57 5.90
CA GLY A 8 -48.80 -0.75 6.92
C GLY A 8 -48.07 0.46 6.32
N ALA A 9 -48.44 1.66 6.75
CA ALA A 9 -47.77 2.90 6.38
C ALA A 9 -46.43 3.06 7.10
N TYR A 10 -45.36 3.21 6.31
CA TYR A 10 -44.03 3.61 6.76
C TYR A 10 -44.08 4.99 7.44
N ARG A 11 -43.65 5.08 8.72
CA ARG A 11 -43.48 6.34 9.44
C ARG A 11 -42.00 6.73 9.48
N PRO A 12 -41.59 7.89 8.95
CA PRO A 12 -40.21 8.35 9.08
C PRO A 12 -39.90 8.81 10.52
N ARG A 13 -38.74 8.38 11.05
CA ARG A 13 -38.17 8.86 12.32
C ARG A 13 -37.72 10.32 12.17
N ARG A 14 -38.21 11.21 13.04
CA ARG A 14 -37.72 12.60 13.15
C ARG A 14 -36.35 12.63 13.88
N PRO A 15 -35.38 13.43 13.42
CA PRO A 15 -34.13 13.62 14.14
C PRO A 15 -34.34 14.42 15.44
N GLY A 16 -33.77 13.92 16.54
CA GLY A 16 -33.83 14.56 17.85
C GLY A 16 -32.91 15.78 17.92
N ARG A 17 -33.48 16.93 18.33
CA ARG A 17 -32.73 18.14 18.66
C ARG A 17 -32.04 17.99 20.02
N SER A 18 -30.72 17.84 20.04
CA SER A 18 -29.92 17.98 21.26
C SER A 18 -29.82 19.46 21.64
N ARG A 19 -30.19 19.79 22.88
CA ARG A 19 -30.15 21.15 23.43
C ARG A 19 -28.70 21.51 23.79
N LEU A 20 -28.10 22.45 23.06
CA LEU A 20 -26.85 23.10 23.47
C LEU A 20 -27.14 24.05 24.63
N ARG A 21 -26.48 23.84 25.78
CA ARG A 21 -26.49 24.78 26.91
C ARG A 21 -25.38 25.80 26.70
N THR A 22 -25.78 27.06 26.54
CA THR A 22 -24.91 28.25 26.58
C THR A 22 -24.46 28.53 28.02
N ALA A 23 -23.17 28.79 28.20
CA ALA A 23 -22.64 29.49 29.36
C ALA A 23 -21.80 30.67 28.84
N LEU A 24 -22.22 31.89 29.21
CA LEU A 24 -21.58 33.17 28.92
C LEU A 24 -21.12 33.79 30.24
N GLY A 25 -20.00 34.52 30.18
CA GLY A 25 -19.47 35.42 31.22
C GLY A 25 -18.00 35.09 31.47
N GLY A 26 -17.00 35.85 31.00
CA GLY A 26 -16.72 37.29 31.19
C GLY A 26 -15.36 37.37 31.91
N LEU A 27 -14.40 38.28 31.71
CA LEU A 27 -14.35 39.62 31.11
C LEU A 27 -12.85 39.99 30.90
N SER A 28 -12.58 40.65 29.77
CA SER A 28 -11.55 41.65 29.41
C SER A 28 -10.38 42.03 30.35
N ALA A 29 -9.17 42.14 29.77
CA ALA A 29 -8.28 43.29 29.94
C ALA A 29 -7.33 43.45 28.73
N LEU A 30 -7.44 44.61 28.07
CA LEU A 30 -6.57 45.12 27.00
C LEU A 30 -5.31 45.78 27.60
N VAL A 31 -4.14 45.54 27.00
CA VAL A 31 -3.05 46.54 26.94
C VAL A 31 -2.43 46.48 25.54
N ALA A 32 -2.47 47.61 24.84
CA ALA A 32 -1.78 47.85 23.57
C ALA A 32 -0.50 48.66 23.84
N VAL A 33 0.62 48.31 23.19
CA VAL A 33 1.72 49.26 22.88
C VAL A 33 2.32 48.90 21.52
N ALA A 34 2.67 49.95 20.77
CA ALA A 34 2.83 50.02 19.33
C ALA A 34 4.23 49.68 18.76
N ALA A 35 4.20 49.28 17.48
CA ALA A 35 5.13 49.45 16.35
C ALA A 35 6.61 49.88 16.54
N ALA A 36 7.49 49.18 15.83
CA ALA A 36 8.55 49.79 15.01
C ALA A 36 8.88 48.90 13.80
N ALA A 37 8.96 49.52 12.62
CA ALA A 37 9.20 48.92 11.32
C ALA A 37 10.69 48.77 10.99
N LEU A 38 11.04 47.82 10.12
CA LEU A 38 12.15 47.95 9.16
C LEU A 38 11.94 46.98 7.99
N LEU A 39 11.47 47.54 6.87
CA LEU A 39 11.54 46.98 5.53
C LEU A 39 12.94 47.23 4.98
N VAL A 40 13.62 46.19 4.51
CA VAL A 40 14.77 46.33 3.60
C VAL A 40 14.42 45.62 2.30
N LEU A 41 13.92 46.39 1.33
CA LEU A 41 13.94 46.02 -0.08
C LEU A 41 15.31 46.43 -0.63
N GLY A 42 16.04 45.48 -1.21
CA GLY A 42 17.25 45.73 -2.00
C GLY A 42 17.17 44.95 -3.30
N ALA A 43 16.60 45.58 -4.33
CA ALA A 43 16.71 45.15 -5.72
C ALA A 43 17.69 46.09 -6.43
N VAL A 44 18.71 45.53 -7.08
CA VAL A 44 19.60 46.26 -8.01
C VAL A 44 19.80 45.41 -9.26
N PRO A 45 19.48 45.97 -10.44
CA PRO A 45 20.32 45.77 -11.64
C PRO A 45 20.45 47.10 -12.43
N PRO A 46 21.03 47.13 -13.65
CA PRO A 46 22.30 46.55 -14.13
C PRO A 46 23.19 47.62 -14.85
N THR A 47 24.47 47.34 -15.08
CA THR A 47 25.29 48.06 -16.08
C THR A 47 26.35 47.11 -16.69
N GLY A 48 26.31 46.90 -18.01
CA GLY A 48 27.38 46.23 -18.80
C GLY A 48 28.45 47.24 -19.25
N PRO A 49 29.11 47.09 -20.43
CA PRO A 49 29.58 45.88 -21.12
C PRO A 49 31.12 45.91 -21.35
N ALA A 50 31.76 44.79 -21.70
CA ALA A 50 33.01 44.79 -22.49
C ALA A 50 33.36 43.38 -23.00
N ASP A 51 33.23 43.21 -24.32
CA ASP A 51 33.99 42.28 -25.16
C ASP A 51 35.03 43.16 -25.93
N PRO A 52 36.21 42.64 -26.34
CA PRO A 52 36.23 41.86 -27.59
C PRO A 52 37.35 40.81 -27.75
N GLY A 53 37.10 39.86 -28.66
CA GLY A 53 38.09 39.45 -29.66
C GLY A 53 38.28 37.95 -29.88
N GLY A 54 37.87 37.45 -31.05
CA GLY A 54 38.31 36.14 -31.53
C GLY A 54 37.46 35.54 -32.65
N ALA A 55 37.71 35.96 -33.89
CA ALA A 55 37.05 35.52 -35.11
C ALA A 55 37.23 34.02 -35.45
N GLY A 56 36.29 33.45 -36.21
CA GLY A 56 36.50 32.14 -36.86
C GLY A 56 35.25 31.53 -37.49
N ALA A 57 34.98 31.91 -38.75
CA ALA A 57 33.88 31.51 -39.61
C ALA A 57 33.63 29.98 -39.78
N GLY A 58 32.37 29.62 -40.03
CA GLY A 58 31.96 28.32 -40.54
C GLY A 58 30.45 28.19 -40.67
N ALA A 59 29.85 28.91 -41.63
CA ALA A 59 28.44 28.80 -41.96
C ALA A 59 28.16 27.51 -42.75
N GLY A 60 27.24 26.70 -42.24
CA GLY A 60 26.59 25.58 -42.93
C GLY A 60 25.13 25.54 -42.49
N ASP A 61 24.28 26.15 -43.30
CA ASP A 61 22.82 26.16 -43.19
C ASP A 61 22.26 24.77 -43.48
N HIS A 62 21.65 24.12 -42.49
CA HIS A 62 20.65 23.07 -42.71
C HIS A 62 19.57 23.13 -41.62
N SER A 63 18.47 23.74 -42.02
CA SER A 63 17.09 23.66 -41.55
C SER A 63 16.77 22.68 -40.41
N VAL A 64 16.18 23.26 -39.35
CA VAL A 64 15.48 22.61 -38.24
C VAL A 64 14.33 21.72 -38.70
N GLY A 65 14.51 20.40 -38.57
CA GLY A 65 13.45 19.39 -38.55
C GLY A 65 13.08 19.07 -37.09
N ALA A 66 11.79 19.19 -36.79
CA ALA A 66 11.21 19.10 -35.46
C ALA A 66 11.42 17.74 -34.77
N ALA A 67 11.47 17.82 -33.44
CA ALA A 67 11.60 16.74 -32.47
C ALA A 67 10.59 15.60 -32.69
N GLN A 68 11.10 14.39 -32.90
CA GLN A 68 10.36 13.15 -32.71
C GLN A 68 11.37 12.02 -32.46
N GLY A 69 11.72 11.80 -31.19
CA GLY A 69 12.72 10.80 -30.83
C GLY A 69 12.89 10.63 -29.33
N ASP A 70 11.81 10.41 -28.58
CA ASP A 70 11.88 10.06 -27.14
C ASP A 70 10.76 9.07 -26.72
N ARG A 71 10.28 8.24 -27.67
CA ARG A 71 9.28 7.19 -27.39
C ARG A 71 9.75 5.77 -27.67
N ALA A 72 11.00 5.58 -28.11
CA ALA A 72 11.48 4.26 -28.55
C ALA A 72 12.32 3.51 -27.50
N ASP A 73 12.60 4.10 -26.33
CA ASP A 73 13.49 3.48 -25.32
C ASP A 73 12.74 2.88 -24.11
N GLN A 74 11.40 2.96 -24.08
CA GLN A 74 10.56 2.36 -23.03
C GLN A 74 9.91 1.03 -23.48
N ASP A 75 9.91 0.72 -24.79
CA ASP A 75 9.34 -0.52 -25.33
C ASP A 75 10.33 -1.71 -25.25
N GLY A 76 11.59 -1.48 -24.87
CA GLY A 76 12.66 -2.48 -24.84
C GLY A 76 12.80 -3.30 -23.56
N ARG A 77 12.09 -2.96 -22.47
CA ARG A 77 12.14 -3.70 -21.19
C ARG A 77 10.92 -4.60 -20.94
N ALA A 78 9.84 -4.40 -21.71
CA ALA A 78 8.60 -5.15 -21.57
C ALA A 78 8.53 -6.47 -22.36
N GLU A 79 9.55 -6.80 -23.16
CA GLU A 79 9.49 -7.96 -24.06
C GLU A 79 10.67 -8.91 -23.87
N ARG A 80 10.63 -9.68 -22.77
CA ARG A 80 11.29 -11.00 -22.63
C ARG A 80 10.73 -11.74 -21.41
N ALA A 81 9.54 -12.33 -21.56
CA ALA A 81 9.16 -13.60 -20.93
C ALA A 81 7.83 -14.11 -21.51
N ALA A 82 7.90 -14.80 -22.64
CA ALA A 82 6.84 -15.72 -23.09
C ALA A 82 7.07 -17.12 -22.45
N PRO A 83 6.05 -17.99 -22.41
CA PRO A 83 5.78 -18.87 -21.27
C PRO A 83 6.62 -20.15 -21.29
N GLY A 84 7.34 -20.37 -20.20
CA GLY A 84 8.07 -21.60 -19.94
C GLY A 84 8.59 -21.53 -18.52
N ARG A 85 8.35 -22.58 -17.74
CA ARG A 85 8.79 -22.72 -16.34
C ARG A 85 10.23 -22.25 -16.14
N SER A 86 10.41 -21.02 -15.70
CA SER A 86 11.63 -20.58 -15.03
C SER A 86 11.29 -20.47 -13.56
N GLY A 87 11.80 -21.41 -12.77
CA GLY A 87 11.70 -21.37 -11.30
C GLY A 87 10.35 -21.81 -10.74
N GLY A 88 10.06 -23.11 -10.64
CA GLY A 88 9.18 -23.70 -9.61
C GLY A 88 7.72 -23.23 -9.37
N TRP A 89 7.23 -22.12 -9.93
CA TRP A 89 5.90 -21.53 -9.66
C TRP A 89 5.20 -21.09 -10.97
N PRO A 90 3.86 -21.07 -11.04
CA PRO A 90 3.13 -20.69 -12.25
C PRO A 90 2.87 -19.18 -12.34
N THR A 91 2.92 -18.63 -13.56
CA THR A 91 2.63 -17.20 -13.81
C THR A 91 1.14 -16.87 -13.81
N SER A 92 0.27 -17.88 -13.98
CA SER A 92 -1.18 -17.77 -13.93
C SER A 92 -1.76 -18.93 -13.12
N GLY A 93 -2.81 -18.65 -12.34
CA GLY A 93 -3.54 -19.64 -11.58
C GLY A 93 -5.06 -19.56 -11.82
N PRO A 94 -5.84 -20.37 -11.09
CA PRO A 94 -7.28 -20.49 -11.28
C PRO A 94 -8.11 -19.36 -10.64
N GLY A 95 -7.50 -18.44 -9.89
CA GLY A 95 -8.22 -17.41 -9.12
C GLY A 95 -8.98 -17.96 -7.91
N ARG A 96 -8.68 -19.20 -7.49
CA ARG A 96 -9.30 -19.89 -6.34
C ARG A 96 -8.26 -20.05 -5.22
N PHE A 97 -8.65 -19.81 -3.98
CA PHE A 97 -7.72 -19.72 -2.84
C PHE A 97 -7.95 -20.79 -1.77
N ALA A 98 -6.86 -21.21 -1.12
CA ALA A 98 -6.85 -22.02 0.09
C ALA A 98 -6.47 -21.14 1.28
N ALA A 99 -7.21 -21.24 2.38
CA ALA A 99 -6.87 -20.54 3.60
C ALA A 99 -5.83 -21.33 4.39
N ALA A 100 -4.92 -20.62 5.05
CA ALA A 100 -4.07 -21.18 6.08
C ALA A 100 -4.92 -21.66 7.27
N ALA A 101 -4.54 -22.79 7.84
CA ALA A 101 -5.15 -23.36 9.02
C ALA A 101 -4.66 -22.67 10.30
N GLY A 102 -5.43 -22.84 11.38
CA GLY A 102 -5.06 -22.34 12.69
C GLY A 102 -5.07 -20.82 12.81
N GLN A 103 -4.52 -20.34 13.91
CA GLN A 103 -4.50 -18.93 14.30
C GLN A 103 -3.17 -18.61 14.96
N SER A 104 -2.75 -17.35 14.89
CA SER A 104 -1.59 -16.88 15.64
C SER A 104 -2.00 -16.41 17.04
N PRO A 105 -1.06 -16.31 18.00
CA PRO A 105 -1.25 -15.49 19.19
C PRO A 105 -1.54 -14.04 18.81
N VAL A 106 -2.16 -13.30 19.72
CA VAL A 106 -2.23 -11.84 19.56
C VAL A 106 -0.82 -11.27 19.72
N GLN A 107 -0.33 -10.60 18.69
CA GLN A 107 0.97 -9.93 18.64
C GLN A 107 0.82 -8.44 18.92
N GLY A 108 1.83 -7.83 19.53
CA GLY A 108 1.80 -6.45 20.01
C GLY A 108 1.26 -6.33 21.45
N THR A 109 1.50 -5.17 22.06
CA THR A 109 1.26 -4.97 23.50
C THR A 109 0.12 -4.01 23.83
N GLY A 110 -0.35 -3.20 22.88
CA GLY A 110 -1.37 -2.19 23.13
C GLY A 110 -2.23 -1.85 21.91
N GLY A 111 -3.31 -1.10 22.13
CA GLY A 111 -4.27 -0.74 21.09
C GLY A 111 -5.26 -1.85 20.67
N PRO A 112 -6.12 -1.58 19.68
CA PRO A 112 -7.08 -2.55 19.16
C PRO A 112 -6.40 -3.75 18.49
N VAL A 113 -7.06 -4.90 18.51
CA VAL A 113 -6.63 -6.09 17.75
C VAL A 113 -7.25 -6.00 16.37
N ARG A 114 -6.42 -5.90 15.33
CA ARG A 114 -6.80 -6.10 13.93
C ARG A 114 -6.54 -7.55 13.55
N ARG A 115 -7.56 -8.23 13.06
CA ARG A 115 -7.54 -9.64 12.67
C ARG A 115 -7.32 -9.77 11.18
N TYR A 116 -6.49 -10.72 10.79
CA TYR A 116 -6.26 -11.02 9.37
C TYR A 116 -6.39 -12.51 9.06
N ARG A 117 -6.70 -12.80 7.81
CA ARG A 117 -6.59 -14.16 7.24
C ARG A 117 -5.45 -14.22 6.25
N VAL A 118 -4.96 -15.43 6.00
CA VAL A 118 -3.95 -15.72 4.98
C VAL A 118 -4.51 -16.71 3.99
N LEU A 119 -4.54 -16.31 2.71
CA LEU A 119 -5.05 -17.09 1.60
C LEU A 119 -3.97 -17.23 0.53
N VAL A 120 -3.82 -18.43 -0.03
CA VAL A 120 -2.87 -18.72 -1.11
C VAL A 120 -3.62 -19.26 -2.30
N GLU A 121 -3.33 -18.74 -3.48
CA GLU A 121 -3.91 -19.23 -4.72
C GLU A 121 -3.55 -20.71 -4.91
N ARG A 122 -4.55 -21.53 -5.18
CA ARG A 122 -4.37 -22.98 -5.32
C ARG A 122 -3.67 -23.31 -6.63
N ASP A 123 -3.11 -24.51 -6.67
CA ASP A 123 -2.38 -25.04 -7.83
C ASP A 123 -1.12 -24.23 -8.19
N THR A 124 -0.62 -23.43 -7.23
CA THR A 124 0.64 -22.67 -7.32
C THR A 124 1.87 -23.40 -6.78
N GLY A 125 1.65 -24.55 -6.14
CA GLY A 125 2.70 -25.30 -5.42
C GLY A 125 3.11 -24.67 -4.09
N GLN A 126 2.42 -23.62 -3.64
CA GLN A 126 2.70 -22.95 -2.37
C GLN A 126 1.80 -23.51 -1.26
N ASP A 127 2.39 -23.69 -0.08
CA ASP A 127 1.68 -24.13 1.12
C ASP A 127 1.10 -22.91 1.87
N PRO A 128 -0.23 -22.86 2.08
CA PRO A 128 -0.87 -21.79 2.86
C PRO A 128 -0.29 -21.61 4.27
N ASP A 129 0.05 -22.69 4.96
CA ASP A 129 0.52 -22.63 6.34
C ASP A 129 1.97 -22.14 6.41
N ALA A 130 2.81 -22.55 5.45
CA ALA A 130 4.17 -22.04 5.32
C ALA A 130 4.19 -20.54 4.96
N PHE A 131 3.31 -20.11 4.05
CA PHE A 131 3.16 -18.68 3.73
C PHE A 131 2.67 -17.90 4.96
N ALA A 132 1.68 -18.41 5.67
CA ALA A 132 1.15 -17.79 6.88
C ALA A 132 2.21 -17.66 7.98
N ALA A 133 3.09 -18.64 8.15
CA ALA A 133 4.17 -18.55 9.13
C ALA A 133 5.11 -17.36 8.85
N VAL A 134 5.45 -17.10 7.59
CA VAL A 134 6.29 -15.95 7.21
C VAL A 134 5.56 -14.63 7.42
N VAL A 135 4.25 -14.59 7.13
CA VAL A 135 3.41 -13.40 7.41
C VAL A 135 3.31 -13.14 8.92
N ASP A 136 3.07 -14.19 9.72
CA ASP A 136 2.98 -14.12 11.18
C ASP A 136 4.31 -13.64 11.79
N GLU A 137 5.45 -14.11 11.26
CA GLU A 137 6.78 -13.67 11.69
C GLU A 137 7.03 -12.21 11.33
N ALA A 138 6.78 -11.81 10.09
CA ALA A 138 7.01 -10.44 9.63
C ALA A 138 6.13 -9.40 10.36
N LEU A 139 4.87 -9.73 10.66
CA LEU A 139 3.96 -8.85 11.37
C LEU A 139 4.12 -8.89 12.90
N GLY A 140 4.70 -9.98 13.41
CA GLY A 140 4.98 -10.20 14.83
C GLY A 140 6.34 -9.70 15.29
N ASP A 141 7.22 -9.34 14.36
CA ASP A 141 8.54 -8.82 14.67
C ASP A 141 8.43 -7.51 15.47
N PRO A 142 9.24 -7.30 16.53
CA PRO A 142 9.22 -6.08 17.33
C PRO A 142 9.60 -4.80 16.56
N ARG A 143 10.02 -4.91 15.29
CA ARG A 143 10.28 -3.79 14.38
C ARG A 143 9.12 -3.52 13.40
N SER A 144 8.10 -4.39 13.37
CA SER A 144 6.89 -4.24 12.56
C SER A 144 5.94 -3.19 13.13
N TRP A 145 4.77 -3.01 12.52
CA TRP A 145 3.75 -2.01 12.89
C TRP A 145 3.26 -2.13 14.34
N ILE A 146 3.34 -3.32 14.93
CA ILE A 146 3.01 -3.54 16.35
C ILE A 146 3.95 -2.79 17.31
N ALA A 147 5.13 -2.38 16.85
CA ALA A 147 6.10 -1.61 17.62
C ALA A 147 5.61 -0.20 17.99
N SER A 148 4.54 0.28 17.32
CA SER A 148 3.82 1.49 17.70
C SER A 148 3.33 1.48 19.15
N GLY A 149 3.03 0.29 19.70
CA GLY A 149 2.34 0.14 20.97
C GLY A 149 0.83 0.43 20.90
N ASP A 150 0.32 0.83 19.74
CA ASP A 150 -1.07 1.22 19.50
C ASP A 150 -1.80 0.27 18.53
N LEU A 151 -1.16 -0.82 18.14
CA LEU A 151 -1.72 -1.86 17.28
C LEU A 151 -1.39 -3.25 17.82
N ARG A 152 -2.39 -4.12 17.79
CA ARG A 152 -2.22 -5.56 17.92
C ARG A 152 -2.70 -6.28 16.67
N LEU A 153 -2.04 -7.36 16.31
CA LEU A 153 -2.37 -8.16 15.14
C LEU A 153 -2.65 -9.61 15.56
N GLN A 154 -3.60 -10.25 14.89
CA GLN A 154 -3.87 -11.67 15.08
C GLN A 154 -4.31 -12.31 13.78
N ARG A 155 -3.59 -13.35 13.34
CA ARG A 155 -4.10 -14.22 12.30
C ARG A 155 -5.21 -15.08 12.87
N VAL A 156 -6.35 -15.10 12.19
CA VAL A 156 -7.48 -15.95 12.56
C VAL A 156 -7.71 -17.01 11.51
N ALA A 157 -8.17 -18.17 11.98
CA ALA A 157 -8.71 -19.19 11.10
C ALA A 157 -9.97 -18.65 10.40
N GLY A 158 -10.28 -19.19 9.24
CA GLY A 158 -11.55 -18.93 8.59
C GLY A 158 -11.60 -19.53 7.20
N PRO A 159 -12.79 -19.88 6.70
CA PRO A 159 -12.92 -20.28 5.31
C PRO A 159 -12.42 -19.15 4.41
N ALA A 160 -11.81 -19.51 3.28
CA ALA A 160 -11.39 -18.52 2.29
C ALA A 160 -12.58 -17.63 1.94
N ALA A 161 -12.44 -16.30 2.10
CA ALA A 161 -13.41 -15.39 1.54
C ALA A 161 -13.45 -15.61 0.02
N PRO A 162 -14.63 -15.59 -0.62
CA PRO A 162 -14.70 -15.60 -2.06
C PRO A 162 -13.86 -14.45 -2.64
N ALA A 163 -12.96 -14.77 -3.58
CA ALA A 163 -12.13 -13.76 -4.22
C ALA A 163 -13.00 -12.90 -5.15
N GLY A 164 -13.12 -11.61 -4.81
CA GLY A 164 -13.75 -10.60 -5.66
C GLY A 164 -15.22 -10.26 -5.32
N PRO A 165 -15.70 -9.09 -5.78
CA PRO A 165 -17.03 -8.57 -5.47
C PRO A 165 -18.19 -9.41 -6.01
N GLU A 166 -17.96 -10.18 -7.08
CA GLU A 166 -18.98 -11.06 -7.68
C GLU A 166 -19.26 -12.27 -6.79
N ALA A 167 -18.24 -12.88 -6.20
CA ALA A 167 -18.39 -14.07 -5.36
C ALA A 167 -18.81 -13.74 -3.91
N ALA A 168 -18.64 -12.49 -3.46
CA ALA A 168 -19.22 -11.98 -2.19
C ALA A 168 -20.75 -11.74 -2.27
N ALA A 169 -21.29 -11.49 -3.47
CA ALA A 169 -22.72 -11.32 -3.69
C ALA A 169 -23.50 -12.65 -3.71
N ASP A 170 -22.83 -13.75 -4.08
CA ASP A 170 -23.41 -15.09 -4.18
C ASP A 170 -23.30 -15.93 -2.90
N ALA A 171 -22.61 -15.43 -1.87
CA ALA A 171 -22.52 -16.07 -0.57
C ALA A 171 -23.82 -15.85 0.23
N ALA A 172 -24.90 -16.52 -0.16
CA ALA A 172 -26.07 -16.66 0.69
C ALA A 172 -25.66 -17.34 2.02
N PRO A 173 -26.15 -16.88 3.18
CA PRO A 173 -25.87 -17.56 4.45
C PRO A 173 -26.43 -18.98 4.38
N SER A 174 -25.55 -19.98 4.47
CA SER A 174 -25.98 -21.38 4.60
C SER A 174 -26.74 -21.53 5.91
N ALA A 175 -27.97 -22.07 5.85
CA ALA A 175 -28.88 -22.26 6.96
C ALA A 175 -28.46 -23.34 7.98
N ASP A 176 -27.22 -23.83 7.91
CA ASP A 176 -26.59 -24.75 8.86
C ASP A 176 -25.26 -24.14 9.32
N ALA A 177 -25.34 -23.24 10.30
CA ALA A 177 -24.20 -22.72 11.03
C ALA A 177 -24.28 -23.23 12.48
N SER A 178 -24.10 -24.54 12.63
CA SER A 178 -23.93 -25.20 13.94
C SER A 178 -22.48 -25.21 14.40
N ASP A 179 -21.55 -24.70 13.58
CA ASP A 179 -20.12 -24.65 13.89
C ASP A 179 -19.76 -23.26 14.43
N VAL A 180 -18.87 -23.22 15.42
CA VAL A 180 -18.46 -21.97 16.08
C VAL A 180 -17.90 -21.03 15.02
N SER A 181 -18.65 -19.98 14.68
CA SER A 181 -18.27 -19.02 13.64
C SER A 181 -16.88 -18.47 13.94
N ALA A 182 -15.90 -18.81 13.09
CA ALA A 182 -14.55 -18.28 13.22
C ALA A 182 -14.61 -16.74 13.25
N PRO A 183 -13.80 -16.08 14.09
CA PRO A 183 -13.84 -14.62 14.20
C PRO A 183 -13.64 -13.97 12.82
N GLU A 184 -14.41 -12.91 12.57
CA GLU A 184 -14.31 -12.15 11.33
C GLU A 184 -12.91 -11.50 11.23
N ALA A 185 -12.34 -11.54 10.03
CA ALA A 185 -11.07 -10.89 9.76
C ALA A 185 -11.34 -9.48 9.25
N ASP A 186 -10.58 -8.50 9.73
CA ASP A 186 -10.64 -7.12 9.28
C ASP A 186 -10.03 -6.96 7.89
N PHE A 187 -9.05 -7.80 7.54
CA PHE A 187 -8.46 -7.86 6.19
C PHE A 187 -7.92 -9.26 5.87
N THR A 188 -7.55 -9.49 4.61
CA THR A 188 -6.97 -10.74 4.14
C THR A 188 -5.67 -10.49 3.39
N VAL A 189 -4.64 -11.29 3.68
CA VAL A 189 -3.36 -11.33 2.97
C VAL A 189 -3.42 -12.48 1.96
N TYR A 190 -3.35 -12.15 0.68
CA TYR A 190 -3.37 -13.09 -0.44
C TYR A 190 -1.96 -13.29 -0.99
N LEU A 191 -1.62 -14.53 -1.35
CA LEU A 191 -0.53 -14.83 -2.28
C LEU A 191 -1.13 -15.29 -3.60
N ALA A 192 -0.92 -14.53 -4.66
CA ALA A 192 -1.55 -14.76 -5.96
C ALA A 192 -0.51 -14.76 -7.09
N THR A 193 -0.73 -15.60 -8.10
CA THR A 193 0.06 -15.59 -9.33
C THR A 193 0.01 -14.23 -10.02
N PRO A 194 1.03 -13.83 -10.78
CA PRO A 194 1.09 -12.54 -11.47
C PRO A 194 -0.18 -12.15 -12.26
N VAL A 195 -0.81 -13.11 -12.96
CA VAL A 195 -2.07 -12.84 -13.69
C VAL A 195 -3.25 -12.60 -12.74
N THR A 196 -3.35 -13.39 -11.67
CA THR A 196 -4.43 -13.27 -10.70
C THR A 196 -4.28 -12.01 -9.86
N SER A 197 -3.06 -11.68 -9.40
CA SER A 197 -2.80 -10.45 -8.65
C SER A 197 -3.16 -9.21 -9.47
N GLU A 198 -2.72 -9.11 -10.74
CA GLU A 198 -3.08 -8.00 -11.62
C GLU A 198 -4.60 -7.84 -11.77
N ARG A 199 -5.33 -8.95 -11.95
CA ARG A 199 -6.80 -8.92 -12.04
C ARG A 199 -7.43 -8.41 -10.76
N MET A 200 -6.94 -8.83 -9.60
CA MET A 200 -7.43 -8.37 -8.30
C MET A 200 -7.12 -6.89 -8.08
N CYS A 201 -5.89 -6.46 -8.36
CA CYS A 201 -5.46 -5.05 -8.27
C CYS A 201 -6.29 -4.14 -9.18
N ALA A 202 -6.60 -4.60 -10.40
CA ALA A 202 -7.42 -3.86 -11.36
C ALA A 202 -8.86 -3.59 -10.89
N LEU A 203 -9.40 -4.39 -9.96
CA LEU A 203 -10.72 -4.10 -9.34
C LEU A 203 -10.69 -2.80 -8.51
N GLY A 204 -9.53 -2.41 -8.02
CA GLY A 204 -9.28 -1.15 -7.32
C GLY A 204 -8.83 -0.02 -8.24
N GLY A 205 -8.78 -0.26 -9.57
CA GLY A 205 -8.28 0.71 -10.55
C GLY A 205 -6.76 0.76 -10.67
N LEU A 206 -6.03 -0.15 -10.03
CA LEU A 206 -4.56 -0.21 -10.07
C LEU A 206 -4.07 -1.01 -11.29
N ARG A 207 -2.91 -0.64 -11.83
CA ARG A 207 -2.21 -1.39 -12.88
C ARG A 207 -0.82 -1.74 -12.37
N THR A 208 -0.60 -3.01 -12.05
CA THR A 208 0.70 -3.49 -11.50
C THR A 208 1.62 -4.01 -12.58
N GLU A 209 1.14 -4.09 -13.83
CA GLU A 209 1.82 -4.74 -14.95
C GLU A 209 2.19 -6.19 -14.64
N ARG A 210 1.45 -6.82 -13.73
CA ARG A 210 1.72 -8.15 -13.16
C ARG A 210 3.06 -8.24 -12.42
N TYR A 211 3.68 -7.10 -12.13
CA TYR A 211 5.02 -7.03 -11.55
C TYR A 211 4.99 -6.82 -10.04
N THR A 212 4.18 -5.88 -9.54
CA THR A 212 4.12 -5.51 -8.12
C THR A 212 2.99 -6.20 -7.36
N SER A 213 3.08 -6.12 -6.03
CA SER A 213 1.97 -6.37 -5.10
C SER A 213 1.07 -5.12 -5.03
N CYS A 214 -0.08 -5.25 -4.38
CA CYS A 214 -0.98 -4.12 -4.15
C CYS A 214 -1.88 -4.32 -2.92
N ARG A 215 -2.59 -3.25 -2.55
CA ARG A 215 -3.62 -3.27 -1.52
C ARG A 215 -4.94 -2.69 -2.04
N LEU A 216 -6.06 -3.39 -1.84
CA LEU A 216 -7.42 -2.85 -1.87
C LEU A 216 -8.01 -2.84 -0.45
N PRO A 217 -9.11 -2.12 -0.16
CA PRO A 217 -9.74 -2.16 1.16
C PRO A 217 -9.99 -3.60 1.63
N GLY A 218 -9.37 -3.99 2.75
CA GLY A 218 -9.49 -5.33 3.33
C GLY A 218 -8.74 -6.45 2.57
N GLN A 219 -7.96 -6.11 1.54
CA GLN A 219 -7.23 -7.09 0.72
C GLN A 219 -5.79 -6.63 0.48
N VAL A 220 -4.85 -7.29 1.14
CA VAL A 220 -3.41 -7.20 0.86
C VAL A 220 -3.06 -8.30 -0.14
N ILE A 221 -2.55 -7.96 -1.32
CA ILE A 221 -2.33 -8.91 -2.42
C ILE A 221 -0.85 -8.95 -2.76
N ILE A 222 -0.20 -10.05 -2.36
CA ILE A 222 1.20 -10.31 -2.61
C ILE A 222 1.37 -11.04 -3.95
N ASN A 223 2.20 -10.48 -4.81
CA ASN A 223 2.55 -11.08 -6.09
C ASN A 223 3.51 -12.27 -5.91
N LEU A 224 3.10 -13.46 -6.37
CA LEU A 224 3.86 -14.70 -6.19
C LEU A 224 5.24 -14.66 -6.86
N ALA A 225 5.39 -14.01 -8.01
CA ALA A 225 6.70 -13.93 -8.67
C ALA A 225 7.71 -13.21 -7.77
N ARG A 226 7.30 -12.07 -7.21
CA ARG A 226 8.12 -11.29 -6.29
C ARG A 226 8.34 -11.99 -4.96
N TRP A 227 7.33 -12.70 -4.47
CA TRP A 227 7.47 -13.54 -3.28
C TRP A 227 8.53 -14.64 -3.42
N MET A 228 8.68 -15.19 -4.63
CA MET A 228 9.60 -16.29 -4.88
C MET A 228 11.01 -15.82 -5.23
N GLU A 229 11.15 -14.65 -5.85
CA GLU A 229 12.40 -14.24 -6.49
C GLU A 229 12.87 -12.83 -6.11
N ALA A 230 12.11 -12.12 -5.27
CA ALA A 230 12.29 -10.68 -5.03
C ALA A 230 12.25 -9.88 -6.35
N VAL A 231 13.02 -8.79 -6.40
CA VAL A 231 13.28 -7.99 -7.60
C VAL A 231 14.76 -8.04 -7.97
N PRO A 232 15.11 -7.87 -9.26
CA PRO A 232 16.51 -7.74 -9.66
C PRO A 232 17.23 -6.67 -8.85
N ASP A 233 18.47 -6.96 -8.47
CA ASP A 233 19.37 -6.01 -7.79
C ASP A 233 18.82 -5.43 -6.46
N TYR A 234 17.87 -6.10 -5.79
CA TYR A 234 17.32 -5.65 -4.50
C TYR A 234 18.39 -5.42 -3.42
N GLY A 235 19.54 -6.09 -3.53
CA GLY A 235 20.68 -5.87 -2.64
C GLY A 235 20.54 -6.51 -1.26
N ALA A 236 19.48 -7.27 -1.00
CA ALA A 236 19.27 -8.02 0.23
C ALA A 236 18.71 -9.44 -0.02
N PRO A 237 18.85 -10.37 0.94
CA PRO A 237 18.28 -11.71 0.88
C PRO A 237 16.75 -11.75 0.66
N LEU A 238 16.25 -12.88 0.14
CA LEU A 238 14.83 -13.05 -0.21
C LEU A 238 13.88 -12.94 1.00
N ASP A 239 14.30 -13.42 2.17
CA ASP A 239 13.54 -13.29 3.41
C ASP A 239 13.39 -11.82 3.84
N VAL A 240 14.41 -10.98 3.62
CA VAL A 240 14.32 -9.52 3.80
C VAL A 240 13.27 -8.93 2.86
N TYR A 241 13.28 -9.31 1.57
CA TYR A 241 12.25 -8.84 0.62
C TYR A 241 10.84 -9.28 1.02
N ARG A 242 10.68 -10.52 1.51
CA ARG A 242 9.38 -11.05 1.96
C ARG A 242 8.85 -10.28 3.16
N ALA A 243 9.70 -9.97 4.14
CA ALA A 243 9.31 -9.13 5.26
C ALA A 243 8.94 -7.71 4.80
N TYR A 244 9.68 -7.15 3.84
CA TYR A 244 9.40 -5.83 3.25
C TYR A 244 8.02 -5.80 2.62
N VAL A 245 7.74 -6.69 1.67
CA VAL A 245 6.49 -6.64 0.90
C VAL A 245 5.27 -6.89 1.81
N VAL A 246 5.40 -7.73 2.85
CA VAL A 246 4.33 -7.90 3.85
C VAL A 246 4.11 -6.61 4.63
N ASN A 247 5.17 -6.00 5.19
CA ASN A 247 5.02 -4.77 5.98
C ASN A 247 4.57 -3.58 5.12
N HIS A 248 5.02 -3.48 3.87
CA HIS A 248 4.64 -2.41 2.94
C HIS A 248 3.14 -2.45 2.62
N GLU A 249 2.64 -3.59 2.15
CA GLU A 249 1.24 -3.71 1.75
C GLU A 249 0.28 -3.68 2.96
N VAL A 250 0.71 -4.21 4.11
CA VAL A 250 -0.05 -4.05 5.37
C VAL A 250 0.02 -2.62 5.87
N GLY A 251 1.12 -1.90 5.66
CA GLY A 251 1.22 -0.46 5.92
C GLY A 251 0.14 0.31 5.17
N HIS A 252 -0.05 0.01 3.88
CA HIS A 252 -1.20 0.55 3.14
C HIS A 252 -2.52 0.19 3.81
N GLU A 253 -2.77 -1.07 4.18
CA GLU A 253 -4.00 -1.47 4.87
C GLU A 253 -4.24 -0.71 6.18
N LEU A 254 -3.17 -0.29 6.86
CA LEU A 254 -3.21 0.51 8.07
C LEU A 254 -3.34 2.02 7.80
N GLY A 255 -3.27 2.46 6.54
CA GLY A 255 -3.48 3.83 6.12
C GLY A 255 -2.20 4.60 5.78
N GLU A 256 -1.05 3.93 5.72
CA GLU A 256 0.23 4.55 5.39
C GLU A 256 0.33 4.80 3.89
N LEU A 257 0.86 5.97 3.53
CA LEU A 257 1.14 6.39 2.16
C LEU A 257 2.58 6.04 1.80
N HIS A 258 2.90 6.07 0.49
CA HIS A 258 4.28 5.92 0.06
C HIS A 258 5.17 7.03 0.63
N GLU A 259 6.44 6.69 0.82
CA GLU A 259 7.47 7.59 1.34
C GLU A 259 8.69 7.58 0.41
N ALA A 260 9.43 8.70 0.35
CA ALA A 260 10.64 8.81 -0.44
C ALA A 260 11.86 8.24 0.28
N CYS A 261 12.86 7.78 -0.49
CA CYS A 261 14.19 7.51 0.05
C CYS A 261 14.79 8.81 0.65
N PRO A 262 15.20 8.84 1.93
CA PRO A 262 15.76 10.03 2.56
C PRO A 262 17.16 10.38 2.03
N GLY A 263 17.91 9.40 1.50
CA GLY A 263 19.19 9.65 0.84
C GLY A 263 20.02 8.38 0.59
N PRO A 264 21.07 8.48 -0.25
CA PRO A 264 21.94 7.34 -0.55
C PRO A 264 22.61 6.75 0.70
N GLY A 265 22.59 5.42 0.82
CA GLY A 265 23.17 4.68 1.94
C GLY A 265 22.31 4.65 3.20
N GLU A 266 21.26 5.48 3.28
CA GLU A 266 20.28 5.42 4.37
C GLU A 266 19.34 4.20 4.18
N PRO A 267 18.79 3.63 5.26
CA PRO A 267 17.71 2.66 5.13
C PRO A 267 16.54 3.22 4.31
N ALA A 268 15.97 2.40 3.45
CA ALA A 268 14.71 2.71 2.81
C ALA A 268 13.59 2.75 3.87
N PRO A 269 12.73 3.78 3.93
CA PRO A 269 11.49 3.67 4.68
C PRO A 269 10.69 2.46 4.18
N VAL A 270 10.03 1.72 5.07
CA VAL A 270 9.28 0.52 4.62
C VAL A 270 8.19 0.88 3.62
N MET A 271 7.68 2.11 3.69
CA MET A 271 6.69 2.64 2.75
C MET A 271 7.31 3.26 1.49
N GLN A 272 8.64 3.23 1.32
CA GLN A 272 9.22 3.39 -0.02
C GLN A 272 8.78 2.21 -0.89
N GLN A 273 8.46 2.49 -2.16
CA GLN A 273 8.11 1.46 -3.12
C GLN A 273 9.36 0.73 -3.66
N GLN A 274 10.09 0.05 -2.76
CA GLN A 274 11.38 -0.59 -3.01
C GLN A 274 11.35 -1.63 -4.14
N THR A 275 10.18 -2.17 -4.51
CA THR A 275 10.01 -3.06 -5.67
C THR A 275 10.35 -2.39 -7.00
N TYR A 276 10.21 -1.06 -7.12
CA TYR A 276 10.61 -0.29 -8.31
C TYR A 276 12.05 0.21 -8.26
N GLY A 277 12.68 0.20 -7.08
CA GLY A 277 14.03 0.68 -6.89
C GLY A 277 14.22 1.27 -5.50
N LEU A 278 15.48 1.33 -5.05
CA LEU A 278 15.84 1.88 -3.75
C LEU A 278 16.31 3.34 -3.82
N ASP A 279 16.49 3.91 -5.01
CA ASP A 279 16.93 5.31 -5.20
C ASP A 279 18.21 5.68 -4.42
N GLY A 280 19.11 4.69 -4.24
CA GLY A 280 20.35 4.83 -3.48
C GLY A 280 20.24 4.43 -2.00
N CYS A 281 19.03 4.30 -1.45
CA CYS A 281 18.84 3.73 -0.12
C CYS A 281 19.28 2.25 -0.07
N VAL A 282 19.46 1.74 1.14
CA VAL A 282 19.65 0.29 1.40
C VAL A 282 18.31 -0.36 1.74
N ALA A 283 18.11 -1.60 1.29
CA ALA A 283 16.89 -2.35 1.55
C ALA A 283 16.59 -2.43 3.06
N ASN A 284 15.34 -2.12 3.43
CA ASN A 284 14.88 -2.22 4.80
C ASN A 284 13.41 -2.65 4.86
N PRO A 285 13.09 -3.76 5.52
CA PRO A 285 11.72 -4.28 5.58
C PRO A 285 10.91 -3.77 6.76
N TRP A 286 11.46 -2.90 7.61
CA TRP A 286 10.88 -2.58 8.91
C TRP A 286 10.41 -1.12 9.02
N PRO A 287 9.19 -0.87 9.52
CA PRO A 287 8.72 0.49 9.84
C PRO A 287 9.41 1.12 11.04
N TYR A 288 9.97 0.34 11.96
CA TYR A 288 10.64 0.84 13.17
C TYR A 288 12.09 0.42 13.24
N LEU A 289 12.98 1.40 13.41
CA LEU A 289 14.40 1.21 13.65
C LEU A 289 14.74 1.76 15.04
N ASP A 290 15.46 0.97 15.85
CA ASP A 290 15.83 1.33 17.23
C ASP A 290 14.65 1.82 18.09
N GLY A 291 13.48 1.19 17.89
CA GLY A 291 12.24 1.51 18.61
C GLY A 291 11.55 2.81 18.18
N LYS A 292 11.99 3.45 17.09
CA LYS A 292 11.39 4.67 16.54
C LYS A 292 10.85 4.40 15.14
N ARG A 293 9.70 5.00 14.83
CA ARG A 293 9.17 4.98 13.47
C ARG A 293 10.20 5.61 12.54
N TYR A 294 10.65 4.85 11.56
CA TYR A 294 11.52 5.31 10.50
C TYR A 294 10.66 5.60 9.26
N ALA A 295 10.67 6.85 8.84
CA ALA A 295 9.80 7.37 7.79
C ALA A 295 10.56 8.35 6.91
N GLY A 296 10.21 8.36 5.62
CA GLY A 296 10.66 9.38 4.67
C GLY A 296 9.61 10.48 4.46
N GLU A 297 9.91 11.40 3.54
CA GLU A 297 8.92 12.38 3.08
C GLU A 297 7.76 11.66 2.35
N PRO A 298 6.49 11.92 2.69
CA PRO A 298 5.36 11.32 1.99
C PRO A 298 5.37 11.68 0.50
N THR A 299 5.14 10.70 -0.37
CA THR A 299 5.01 10.90 -1.81
C THR A 299 3.58 10.66 -2.26
N PRO A 300 3.07 11.39 -3.27
CA PRO A 300 1.79 11.06 -3.89
C PRO A 300 1.85 9.63 -4.44
N GLY A 301 0.97 8.75 -3.96
CA GLY A 301 0.86 7.39 -4.48
C GLY A 301 0.40 7.40 -5.93
N THR A 302 1.16 6.72 -6.80
CA THR A 302 0.72 6.30 -8.13
C THR A 302 -0.10 5.03 -8.05
#